data_AF-A0A660VC22-F1
#
_entry.id   AF-A0A660VC22-F1
#
_cell.length_a   1.000
_cell.length_b   1.000
_cell.length_c   1.000
_cell.angle_alpha   90.00
_cell.angle_beta   90.00
_cell.angle_gamma   90.00
#
_symmetry.space_group_name_H-M   'P 1'
#
loop_
_entity.id
_entity.type
_entity.pdbx_description
1 polymer ?
#
loop_
_entity_poly.entity_id
_entity_poly.type
_entity_poly.pdbx_seq_one_letter_code
_entity_poly.pdbx_strand_id
1 'polypeptide(L)'
;MRLLPVVILSVALLVVLAQSGEGKRRRFGWSAERPLPPPQNSAWRPLWKALWRAIAIKDVSDIVRFRKPAYIGVRTEVQKEGGKVVGLRVVLVAEGSAAQKAGLKQGDIILSADGKSVPPNAASAWFSQMVLSKKRGDTITLKIRRGKEVSEVSVVVEEYPVPVEPREHGEFEQLGFEELSALDSAIRNSGLQNELAEQLQAIYAETIRHIAPIKVGKKVYSHPHFLSEVMYALRNPTKSPLLAEHLVGRLKLLANTYRQDFSKLLGRVADMLDCAIQEQVRRRDMDFTLERLLSAMEEARRKVEEAFSGLSKEERRQFLRAAVAVAQRTSTDQKLLANLLPLSYKVNYTALFSAASKLFSLLEPTTIKALIRSAQKQPDLNKKPEGVTGDVLFYGESPLGKVVVGGAGRNVYTGRFALIIDVGGDDIYAYPVATANLKQPVCVLIDAGGDDTYDFGGAGGAAAVGGVSVLLDIK
;
A
#
# COMPACT_ATOMS: atom_id res chain seq x y z
N MET A 1 -12.44 8.88 53.11
CA MET A 1 -11.63 8.71 51.88
C MET A 1 -10.60 7.56 51.92
N ARG A 2 -10.18 7.01 53.08
CA ARG A 2 -9.14 5.96 53.15
C ARG A 2 -9.58 4.53 52.77
N LEU A 3 -10.89 4.24 52.73
CA LEU A 3 -11.41 2.89 52.43
C LEU A 3 -11.80 2.68 50.95
N LEU A 4 -12.04 3.76 50.22
CA LEU A 4 -12.43 3.70 48.80
C LEU A 4 -11.36 3.02 47.90
N PRO A 5 -10.04 3.22 48.11
CA PRO A 5 -9.01 2.53 47.33
C PRO A 5 -9.04 1.01 47.52
N VAL A 6 -9.30 0.55 48.75
CA VAL A 6 -9.40 -0.87 49.08
C VAL A 6 -10.65 -1.48 48.44
N VAL A 7 -11.78 -0.78 48.51
CA VAL A 7 -13.04 -1.22 47.90
C VAL A 7 -12.90 -1.33 46.38
N ILE A 8 -12.28 -0.36 45.72
CA ILE A 8 -12.07 -0.39 44.27
C ILE A 8 -11.09 -1.51 43.88
N LEU A 9 -10.01 -1.72 44.64
CA LEU A 9 -9.08 -2.84 44.42
C LEU A 9 -9.80 -4.19 44.54
N SER A 10 -10.61 -4.36 45.59
CA SER A 10 -11.33 -5.59 45.89
C SER A 10 -12.37 -5.89 44.83
N VAL A 11 -13.10 -4.88 44.35
CA VAL A 11 -14.08 -5.03 43.25
C VAL A 11 -13.40 -5.37 41.94
N ALA A 12 -12.28 -4.71 41.59
CA ALA A 12 -11.51 -5.03 40.39
C ALA A 12 -10.95 -6.46 40.43
N LEU A 13 -10.43 -6.89 41.58
CA LEU A 13 -9.91 -8.25 41.78
C LEU A 13 -11.02 -9.32 41.71
N LEU A 14 -12.21 -9.04 42.26
CA LEU A 14 -13.38 -9.91 42.19
C LEU A 14 -13.88 -10.10 40.75
N VAL A 15 -13.90 -9.03 39.94
CA VAL A 15 -14.27 -9.10 38.51
C VAL A 15 -13.26 -9.95 37.73
N VAL A 16 -11.97 -9.79 38.00
CA VAL A 16 -10.91 -10.61 37.36
C VAL A 16 -11.02 -12.08 37.74
N LEU A 17 -11.28 -12.39 39.02
CA LEU A 17 -11.46 -13.77 39.50
C LEU A 17 -12.75 -14.41 38.99
N ALA A 18 -13.83 -13.63 38.83
CA ALA A 18 -15.07 -14.12 38.22
C ALA A 18 -14.89 -14.46 36.73
N GLN A 19 -13.99 -13.77 36.03
CA GLN A 19 -13.63 -14.06 34.63
C GLN A 19 -12.66 -15.24 34.48
N SER A 20 -11.92 -15.63 35.52
CA SER A 20 -10.92 -16.71 35.47
C SER A 20 -11.46 -18.12 35.76
N GLY A 21 -12.79 -18.30 35.84
CA GLY A 21 -13.40 -19.61 36.05
C GLY A 21 -13.08 -20.59 34.91
N GLU A 22 -12.19 -21.55 35.18
CA GLU A 22 -11.83 -22.66 34.29
C GLU A 22 -13.03 -23.61 34.12
N GLY A 23 -13.38 -23.98 32.87
CA GLY A 23 -14.15 -25.20 32.64
C GLY A 23 -15.26 -25.21 31.58
N LYS A 24 -15.60 -24.10 30.91
CA LYS A 24 -16.59 -24.13 29.81
C LYS A 24 -16.10 -23.34 28.60
N ARG A 25 -16.23 -23.93 27.39
CA ARG A 25 -15.98 -23.26 26.11
C ARG A 25 -16.65 -21.88 26.13
N ARG A 26 -15.84 -20.82 26.18
CA ARG A 26 -16.32 -19.44 26.25
C ARG A 26 -17.06 -19.14 24.96
N ARG A 27 -18.38 -18.94 25.05
CA ARG A 27 -19.17 -18.39 23.95
C ARG A 27 -18.85 -16.90 23.84
N PHE A 28 -18.65 -16.42 22.62
CA PHE A 28 -18.47 -15.00 22.34
C PHE A 28 -19.75 -14.26 22.74
N GLY A 29 -19.74 -13.63 23.92
CA GLY A 29 -20.82 -12.78 24.40
C GLY A 29 -20.47 -11.33 24.10
N TRP A 30 -21.29 -10.64 23.31
CA TRP A 30 -21.16 -9.20 23.17
C TRP A 30 -21.52 -8.53 24.50
N SER A 31 -20.51 -8.23 25.31
CA SER A 31 -20.64 -7.29 26.43
C SER A 31 -20.10 -5.94 25.98
N ALA A 32 -20.99 -4.95 25.86
CA ALA A 32 -20.64 -3.57 25.60
C ALA A 32 -20.15 -2.83 26.86
N GLU A 33 -20.01 -3.53 27.99
CA GLU A 33 -19.54 -2.94 29.24
C GLU A 33 -18.06 -2.62 29.09
N ARG A 34 -17.75 -1.34 28.89
CA ARG A 34 -16.38 -0.85 28.98
C ARG A 34 -15.82 -1.19 30.37
N PRO A 35 -14.53 -1.52 30.50
CA PRO A 35 -13.88 -1.54 31.80
C PRO A 35 -14.19 -0.24 32.54
N LEU A 36 -14.31 -0.30 33.87
CA LEU A 36 -14.63 0.88 34.69
C LEU A 36 -13.77 2.06 34.24
N PRO A 37 -14.39 3.21 33.88
CA PRO A 37 -13.64 4.37 33.43
C PRO A 37 -12.68 4.80 34.54
N PRO A 38 -11.49 5.35 34.20
CA PRO A 38 -10.57 5.81 35.21
C PRO A 38 -11.26 6.86 36.11
N PRO A 39 -10.81 6.99 37.37
CA PRO A 39 -11.31 8.05 38.23
C PRO A 39 -11.13 9.40 37.51
N GLN A 40 -12.20 10.21 37.45
CA GLN A 40 -12.17 11.51 36.77
C GLN A 40 -11.10 12.47 37.35
N ASN A 41 -10.67 12.22 38.59
CA ASN A 41 -9.64 12.99 39.26
C ASN A 41 -8.23 12.67 38.70
N SER A 42 -7.62 13.69 38.09
CA SER A 42 -6.29 13.64 37.45
C SER A 42 -5.16 13.17 38.38
N ALA A 43 -5.28 13.41 39.70
CA ALA A 43 -4.29 12.97 40.68
C ALA A 43 -4.19 11.45 40.80
N TRP A 44 -5.25 10.71 40.47
CA TRP A 44 -5.31 9.25 40.59
C TRP A 44 -5.04 8.53 39.28
N ARG A 45 -5.01 9.23 38.14
CA ARG A 45 -4.70 8.66 36.82
C ARG A 45 -3.36 7.89 36.80
N PRO A 46 -2.25 8.36 37.41
CA PRO A 46 -0.99 7.62 37.44
C PRO A 46 -1.08 6.32 38.26
N LEU A 47 -1.76 6.36 39.41
CA LEU A 47 -1.93 5.21 40.29
C LEU A 47 -2.85 4.16 39.66
N TRP A 48 -3.92 4.61 38.99
CA TRP A 48 -4.82 3.77 38.20
C TRP A 48 -4.08 3.09 37.04
N LYS A 49 -3.25 3.84 36.29
CA LYS A 49 -2.38 3.28 35.24
C LYS A 49 -1.38 2.25 35.80
N ALA A 50 -0.78 2.52 36.96
CA ALA A 50 0.16 1.60 37.61
C ALA A 50 -0.52 0.30 38.10
N LEU A 51 -1.73 0.41 38.67
CA LEU A 51 -2.51 -0.73 39.13
C LEU A 51 -2.88 -1.66 37.97
N TRP A 52 -3.39 -1.12 36.86
CA TRP A 52 -3.74 -1.91 35.68
C TRP A 52 -2.52 -2.52 34.99
N ARG A 53 -1.37 -1.84 35.00
CA ARG A 53 -0.08 -2.43 34.58
C ARG A 53 0.34 -3.60 35.48
N ALA A 54 0.13 -3.50 36.79
CA ALA A 54 0.49 -4.54 37.76
C ALA A 54 -0.42 -5.78 37.72
N ILE A 55 -1.69 -5.63 37.32
CA ILE A 55 -2.63 -6.76 37.13
C ILE A 55 -2.29 -7.59 35.87
N ALA A 56 -1.27 -7.20 35.10
CA ALA A 56 -0.76 -7.97 33.95
C ALA A 56 -1.85 -8.31 32.92
N ILE A 57 -2.81 -7.41 32.71
CA ILE A 57 -3.69 -7.47 31.54
C ILE A 57 -2.84 -7.04 30.36
N LYS A 58 -2.08 -8.00 29.86
CA LYS A 58 -1.21 -7.83 28.72
C LYS A 58 -2.05 -7.24 27.60
N ASP A 59 -1.55 -6.17 26.99
CA ASP A 59 -2.12 -5.70 25.75
C ASP A 59 -2.13 -6.87 24.75
N VAL A 60 -3.20 -7.01 23.95
CA VAL A 60 -3.18 -8.02 22.86
C VAL A 60 -1.97 -7.76 21.97
N SER A 61 -1.56 -6.50 21.76
CA SER A 61 -0.32 -6.16 21.05
C SER A 61 0.96 -6.57 21.79
N ASP A 62 0.95 -6.65 23.14
CA ASP A 62 2.06 -7.19 23.93
C ASP A 62 2.13 -8.72 23.89
N ILE A 63 0.98 -9.40 23.79
CA ILE A 63 0.90 -10.86 23.61
C ILE A 63 1.26 -11.22 22.16
N VAL A 64 0.79 -10.42 21.20
CA VAL A 64 1.10 -10.47 19.77
C VAL A 64 2.32 -9.59 19.48
N ARG A 65 3.32 -9.55 20.37
CA ARG A 65 4.59 -8.90 20.05
C ARG A 65 5.24 -9.65 18.91
N PHE A 66 5.02 -9.08 17.73
CA PHE A 66 5.52 -9.55 16.47
C PHE A 66 7.01 -9.87 16.58
N ARG A 67 7.36 -11.11 16.28
CA ARG A 67 8.73 -11.51 15.99
C ARG A 67 8.78 -11.87 14.52
N LYS A 68 9.75 -11.33 13.79
CA LYS A 68 10.01 -11.76 12.42
C LYS A 68 10.19 -13.28 12.45
N PRO A 69 9.41 -14.04 11.67
CA PRO A 69 9.52 -15.47 11.70
C PRO A 69 10.90 -15.91 11.23
N ALA A 70 11.34 -17.06 11.71
CA ALA A 70 12.54 -17.68 11.18
C ALA A 70 12.40 -17.96 9.68
N TYR A 71 13.49 -17.76 8.95
CA TYR A 71 13.57 -17.87 7.51
C TYR A 71 14.93 -18.40 7.08
N ILE A 72 14.92 -19.27 6.08
CA ILE A 72 16.15 -19.76 5.45
C ILE A 72 16.22 -19.48 3.95
N GLY A 73 15.12 -19.06 3.30
CA GLY A 73 15.12 -18.70 1.89
C GLY A 73 15.08 -19.83 0.87
N VAL A 74 14.31 -20.88 1.16
CA VAL A 74 14.00 -21.93 0.17
C VAL A 74 12.50 -22.02 -0.10
N ARG A 75 12.13 -22.36 -1.34
CA ARG A 75 10.81 -22.88 -1.68
C ARG A 75 10.95 -24.36 -2.00
N THR A 76 10.07 -25.18 -1.44
CA THR A 76 10.13 -26.64 -1.59
C THR A 76 8.82 -27.21 -2.12
N GLU A 77 8.92 -28.28 -2.90
CA GLU A 77 7.79 -29.09 -3.34
C GLU A 77 7.99 -30.54 -2.92
N VAL A 78 6.90 -31.26 -2.69
CA VAL A 78 6.95 -32.66 -2.27
C VAL A 78 7.52 -33.50 -3.40
N GLN A 79 8.63 -34.19 -3.14
CA GLN A 79 9.23 -35.13 -4.09
C GLN A 79 8.65 -36.52 -3.88
N LYS A 80 8.12 -37.11 -4.96
CA LYS A 80 7.66 -38.51 -4.98
C LYS A 80 8.49 -39.34 -5.96
N GLU A 81 8.82 -40.56 -5.56
CA GLU A 81 9.44 -41.60 -6.40
C GLU A 81 8.66 -42.91 -6.18
N GLY A 82 8.20 -43.56 -7.26
CA GLY A 82 7.38 -44.77 -7.16
C GLY A 82 6.10 -44.60 -6.31
N GLY A 83 5.52 -43.39 -6.30
CA GLY A 83 4.33 -43.06 -5.50
C GLY A 83 4.59 -42.73 -4.02
N LYS A 84 5.82 -42.93 -3.52
CA LYS A 84 6.19 -42.63 -2.13
C LYS A 84 6.88 -41.28 -2.01
N VAL A 85 6.58 -40.54 -0.95
CA VAL A 85 7.28 -39.29 -0.63
C VAL A 85 8.70 -39.61 -0.16
N VAL A 86 9.70 -39.12 -0.89
CA VAL A 86 11.12 -39.33 -0.60
C VAL A 86 11.80 -38.12 0.02
N GLY A 87 11.17 -36.93 -0.04
CA GLY A 87 11.70 -35.72 0.56
C GLY A 87 11.07 -34.45 0.01
N LEU A 88 11.73 -33.32 0.24
CA LEU A 88 11.32 -32.01 -0.24
C LEU A 88 12.32 -31.49 -1.27
N ARG A 89 11.90 -31.37 -2.53
CA ARG A 89 12.72 -30.81 -3.60
C ARG A 89 12.76 -29.29 -3.47
N VAL A 90 13.94 -28.70 -3.42
CA VAL A 90 14.16 -27.27 -3.47
C VAL A 90 13.91 -26.78 -4.89
N VAL A 91 12.85 -26.00 -5.07
CA VAL A 91 12.47 -25.43 -6.39
C VAL A 91 12.95 -24.00 -6.56
N LEU A 92 13.26 -23.30 -5.47
CA LEU A 92 13.84 -21.95 -5.50
C LEU A 92 14.73 -21.75 -4.27
N VAL A 93 15.87 -21.12 -4.47
CA VAL A 93 16.72 -20.57 -3.40
C VAL A 93 16.74 -19.06 -3.61
N ALA A 94 16.37 -18.30 -2.58
CA ALA A 94 16.34 -16.84 -2.65
C ALA A 94 17.77 -16.28 -2.64
N GLU A 95 18.03 -15.28 -3.47
CA GLU A 95 19.34 -14.62 -3.53
C GLU A 95 19.62 -13.85 -2.24
N GLY A 96 20.87 -13.90 -1.75
CA GLY A 96 21.30 -13.32 -0.48
C GLY A 96 20.81 -14.05 0.78
N SER A 97 20.03 -15.13 0.63
CA SER A 97 19.46 -15.86 1.78
C SER A 97 20.46 -16.75 2.52
N ALA A 98 20.13 -17.09 3.77
CA ALA A 98 20.82 -18.12 4.55
C ALA A 98 21.06 -19.44 3.80
N ALA A 99 20.07 -19.93 3.06
CA ALA A 99 20.21 -21.18 2.30
C ALA A 99 21.23 -21.04 1.16
N GLN A 100 21.25 -19.91 0.46
CA GLN A 100 22.26 -19.66 -0.57
C GLN A 100 23.66 -19.57 0.03
N LYS A 101 23.82 -18.85 1.15
CA LYS A 101 25.08 -18.74 1.90
C LYS A 101 25.57 -20.11 2.38
N ALA A 102 24.66 -20.99 2.76
CA ALA A 102 24.94 -22.37 3.15
C ALA A 102 25.20 -23.32 1.96
N GLY A 103 25.07 -22.86 0.71
CA GLY A 103 25.37 -23.66 -0.47
C GLY A 103 24.24 -24.58 -0.96
N LEU A 104 23.01 -24.37 -0.50
CA LEU A 104 21.82 -25.01 -1.09
C LEU A 104 21.60 -24.51 -2.51
N LYS A 105 21.16 -25.41 -3.38
CA LYS A 105 20.91 -25.15 -4.79
C LYS A 105 19.53 -25.64 -5.19
N GLN A 106 19.00 -25.05 -6.26
CA GLN A 106 17.79 -25.55 -6.90
C GLN A 106 18.02 -27.00 -7.36
N GLY A 107 17.06 -27.87 -7.08
CA GLY A 107 17.12 -29.30 -7.39
C GLY A 107 17.57 -30.18 -6.22
N ASP A 108 18.11 -29.61 -5.15
CA ASP A 108 18.45 -30.37 -3.93
C ASP A 108 17.19 -31.01 -3.32
N ILE A 109 17.30 -32.23 -2.79
CA ILE A 109 16.19 -32.93 -2.13
C ILE A 109 16.51 -33.04 -0.65
N ILE A 110 15.75 -32.35 0.19
CA ILE A 110 15.88 -32.41 1.66
C ILE A 110 15.24 -33.71 2.14
N LEU A 111 16.03 -34.53 2.82
CA LEU A 111 15.65 -35.84 3.37
C LEU A 111 15.31 -35.77 4.86
N SER A 112 16.05 -34.95 5.62
CA SER A 112 15.83 -34.72 7.04
C SER A 112 16.29 -33.31 7.46
N ALA A 113 15.77 -32.84 8.59
CA ALA A 113 16.16 -31.60 9.25
C ALA A 113 16.36 -31.85 10.75
N ASP A 114 17.49 -31.41 11.32
CA ASP A 114 17.90 -31.65 12.71
C ASP A 114 17.75 -33.13 13.13
N GLY A 115 18.20 -34.04 12.26
CA GLY A 115 18.13 -35.49 12.49
C GLY A 115 16.74 -36.11 12.32
N LYS A 116 15.68 -35.32 12.12
CA LYS A 116 14.30 -35.81 11.92
C LYS A 116 13.98 -35.95 10.43
N SER A 117 13.59 -37.14 10.00
CA SER A 117 13.21 -37.43 8.60
C SER A 117 11.92 -36.74 8.19
N VAL A 118 11.83 -36.37 6.91
CA VAL A 118 10.62 -35.75 6.33
C VAL A 118 9.43 -36.73 6.42
N PRO A 119 8.31 -36.35 7.06
CA PRO A 119 7.16 -37.23 7.18
C PRO A 119 6.41 -37.37 5.85
N PRO A 120 6.00 -38.59 5.43
CA PRO A 120 5.36 -38.81 4.14
C PRO A 120 4.05 -38.04 3.93
N ASN A 121 3.28 -37.83 5.00
CA ASN A 121 1.91 -37.29 4.92
C ASN A 121 1.83 -35.79 5.23
N ALA A 122 2.92 -35.16 5.66
CA ALA A 122 2.92 -33.78 6.15
C ALA A 122 4.19 -32.99 5.79
N ALA A 123 4.95 -33.43 4.78
CA ALA A 123 6.28 -32.94 4.46
C ALA A 123 6.40 -31.40 4.45
N SER A 124 5.56 -30.70 3.67
CA SER A 124 5.64 -29.23 3.53
C SER A 124 5.30 -28.48 4.81
N ALA A 125 4.26 -28.91 5.53
CA ALA A 125 3.84 -28.29 6.78
C ALA A 125 4.88 -28.52 7.89
N TRP A 126 5.40 -29.75 7.97
CA TRP A 126 6.44 -30.15 8.92
C TRP A 126 7.73 -29.33 8.75
N PHE A 127 8.22 -29.19 7.51
CA PHE A 127 9.44 -28.43 7.25
C PHE A 127 9.27 -26.95 7.56
N SER A 128 8.11 -26.38 7.20
CA SER A 128 7.76 -25.02 7.57
C SER A 128 7.77 -24.82 9.09
N GLN A 129 7.19 -25.76 9.85
CA GLN A 129 7.20 -25.71 11.32
C GLN A 129 8.60 -25.82 11.91
N MET A 130 9.45 -26.70 11.36
CA MET A 130 10.85 -26.85 11.80
C MET A 130 11.59 -25.52 11.69
N VAL A 131 11.46 -24.82 10.55
CA VAL A 131 12.05 -23.49 10.36
C VAL A 131 11.43 -22.47 11.32
N LEU A 132 10.09 -22.35 11.36
CA LEU A 132 9.38 -21.35 12.16
C LEU A 132 9.58 -21.50 13.68
N SER A 133 9.96 -22.69 14.15
CA SER A 133 10.24 -22.95 15.56
C SER A 133 11.58 -22.39 16.05
N LYS A 134 12.47 -22.00 15.13
CA LYS A 134 13.80 -21.48 15.42
C LYS A 134 13.78 -19.97 15.61
N LYS A 135 14.86 -19.44 16.18
CA LYS A 135 15.15 -18.00 16.28
C LYS A 135 16.27 -17.62 15.33
N ARG A 136 16.38 -16.32 15.07
CA ARG A 136 17.53 -15.75 14.37
C ARG A 136 18.83 -16.19 15.02
N GLY A 137 19.77 -16.67 14.20
CA GLY A 137 21.08 -17.16 14.65
C GLY A 137 21.09 -18.64 15.02
N ASP A 138 19.94 -19.28 15.21
CA ASP A 138 19.89 -20.73 15.38
C ASP A 138 20.37 -21.43 14.10
N THR A 139 20.90 -22.64 14.22
CA THR A 139 21.29 -23.46 13.07
C THR A 139 20.28 -24.59 12.85
N ILE A 140 19.94 -24.84 11.58
CA ILE A 140 19.21 -26.04 11.14
C ILE A 140 20.17 -26.89 10.30
N THR A 141 20.33 -28.15 10.69
CA THR A 141 21.15 -29.11 9.94
C THR A 141 20.27 -29.88 8.98
N LEU A 142 20.48 -29.70 7.68
CA LEU A 142 19.70 -30.34 6.62
C LEU A 142 20.51 -31.47 5.98
N LYS A 143 19.95 -32.67 5.95
CA LYS A 143 20.49 -33.76 5.11
C LYS A 143 19.86 -33.65 3.73
N ILE A 144 20.69 -33.39 2.73
CA ILE A 144 20.24 -33.18 1.35
C ILE A 144 20.81 -34.24 0.41
N ARG A 145 20.05 -34.54 -0.64
CA ARG A 145 20.50 -35.34 -1.78
C ARG A 145 20.63 -34.44 -3.01
N ARG A 146 21.81 -34.40 -3.60
CA ARG A 146 22.13 -33.70 -4.84
C ARG A 146 22.56 -34.72 -5.89
N GLY A 147 21.67 -35.03 -6.82
CA GLY A 147 21.86 -36.17 -7.73
C GLY A 147 21.89 -37.49 -6.96
N LYS A 148 23.07 -38.13 -6.90
CA LYS A 148 23.30 -39.38 -6.16
C LYS A 148 24.00 -39.17 -4.81
N GLU A 149 24.59 -38.00 -4.59
CA GLU A 149 25.35 -37.72 -3.38
C GLU A 149 24.44 -37.24 -2.25
N VAL A 150 24.73 -37.69 -1.03
CA VAL A 150 24.04 -37.26 0.19
C VAL A 150 25.05 -36.51 1.05
N SER A 151 24.69 -35.30 1.47
CA SER A 151 25.52 -34.43 2.29
C SER A 151 24.69 -33.73 3.36
N GLU A 152 25.37 -33.22 4.38
CA GLU A 152 24.74 -32.37 5.40
C GLU A 152 25.13 -30.92 5.18
N VAL A 153 24.14 -30.04 5.29
CA VAL A 153 24.29 -28.59 5.12
C VAL A 153 23.73 -27.92 6.36
N SER A 154 24.58 -27.14 7.04
CA SER A 154 24.17 -26.32 8.18
C SER A 154 23.72 -24.94 7.70
N VAL A 155 22.48 -24.58 7.99
CA VAL A 155 21.88 -23.30 7.59
C VAL A 155 21.62 -22.46 8.84
N VAL A 156 22.23 -21.28 8.91
CA VAL A 156 21.99 -20.32 9.99
C VAL A 156 20.68 -19.59 9.70
N VAL A 157 19.71 -19.73 10.58
CA VAL A 157 18.38 -19.14 10.46
C VAL A 157 18.47 -17.63 10.55
N GLU A 158 17.85 -16.95 9.58
CA GLU A 158 17.69 -15.51 9.54
C GLU A 158 16.25 -15.14 9.92
N GLU A 159 16.02 -13.85 10.15
CA GLU A 159 14.65 -13.33 10.21
C GLU A 159 14.09 -13.24 8.80
N TYR A 160 12.80 -13.54 8.65
CA TYR A 160 12.11 -13.36 7.38
C TYR A 160 12.31 -11.92 6.91
N PRO A 161 12.83 -11.72 5.68
CA PRO A 161 13.01 -10.38 5.15
C PRO A 161 11.62 -9.78 4.93
N VAL A 162 11.19 -8.93 5.87
CA VAL A 162 10.02 -8.08 5.66
C VAL A 162 10.53 -6.92 4.80
N PRO A 163 9.99 -6.71 3.58
CA PRO A 163 10.46 -5.68 2.64
C PRO A 163 10.25 -4.25 3.17
N VAL A 164 9.23 -4.08 4.01
CA VAL A 164 8.74 -2.82 4.55
C VAL A 164 8.46 -3.11 6.01
N GLU A 165 9.27 -2.53 6.89
CA GLU A 165 8.94 -2.53 8.30
C GLU A 165 7.63 -1.76 8.48
N PRO A 166 6.70 -2.25 9.32
CA PRO A 166 5.54 -1.46 9.66
C PRO A 166 5.97 -0.14 10.22
N ARG A 167 5.19 0.89 9.92
CA ARG A 167 5.37 2.18 10.54
C ARG A 167 5.02 2.02 12.02
N GLU A 168 5.93 2.45 12.89
CA GLU A 168 5.65 2.47 14.32
C GLU A 168 4.78 3.70 14.64
N HIS A 169 3.76 3.49 15.46
CA HIS A 169 2.89 4.54 15.98
C HIS A 169 3.01 4.57 17.50
N GLY A 170 4.14 5.11 17.99
CA GLY A 170 4.42 5.21 19.42
C GLY A 170 3.36 6.03 20.17
N GLU A 171 2.67 6.94 19.47
CA GLU A 171 1.52 7.68 19.97
C GLU A 171 0.37 6.77 20.39
N PHE A 172 0.12 5.66 19.67
CA PHE A 172 -0.95 4.71 20.01
C PHE A 172 -0.62 3.85 21.24
N GLU A 173 0.67 3.70 21.57
CA GLU A 173 1.13 3.00 22.79
C GLU A 173 0.97 3.85 24.06
N GLN A 174 0.79 5.17 23.90
CA GLN A 174 0.65 6.12 25.01
C GLN A 174 -0.82 6.41 25.35
N LEU A 175 -1.75 6.09 24.43
CA LEU A 175 -3.19 6.23 24.64
C LEU A 175 -3.62 5.31 25.79
N GLY A 176 -4.35 5.87 26.75
CA GLY A 176 -4.87 5.12 27.90
C GLY A 176 -6.09 4.27 27.55
N PHE A 177 -6.55 3.47 28.53
CA PHE A 177 -7.79 2.67 28.48
C PHE A 177 -9.05 3.41 27.98
N GLU A 178 -9.06 4.74 27.94
CA GLU A 178 -10.21 5.56 27.56
C GLU A 178 -10.53 5.52 26.06
N GLU A 179 -9.63 4.99 25.22
CA GLU A 179 -9.72 5.02 23.74
C GLU A 179 -9.71 3.62 23.10
N LEU A 180 -10.07 2.59 23.85
CA LEU A 180 -10.12 1.22 23.34
C LEU A 180 -11.29 1.04 22.37
N SER A 181 -11.03 0.37 21.24
CA SER A 181 -12.11 -0.05 20.35
C SER A 181 -13.08 -0.99 21.07
N ALA A 182 -14.34 -1.00 20.65
CA ALA A 182 -15.34 -1.93 21.20
C ALA A 182 -14.89 -3.40 21.07
N LEU A 183 -14.14 -3.70 20.00
CA LEU A 183 -13.52 -5.01 19.78
C LEU A 183 -12.48 -5.33 20.84
N ASP A 184 -11.55 -4.42 21.12
CA ASP A 184 -10.51 -4.62 22.13
C ASP A 184 -11.13 -4.83 23.53
N SER A 185 -12.15 -4.05 23.87
CA SER A 185 -12.91 -4.19 25.11
C SER A 185 -13.57 -5.57 25.22
N ALA A 186 -14.22 -6.03 24.16
CA ALA A 186 -14.89 -7.34 24.13
C ALA A 186 -13.90 -8.51 24.25
N ILE A 187 -12.75 -8.44 23.58
CA ILE A 187 -11.68 -9.46 23.65
C ILE A 187 -11.14 -9.56 25.08
N ARG A 188 -10.90 -8.41 25.73
CA ARG A 188 -10.37 -8.37 27.10
C ARG A 188 -11.37 -8.89 28.13
N ASN A 189 -12.62 -8.43 28.06
CA ASN A 189 -13.68 -8.86 28.97
C ASN A 189 -13.98 -10.36 28.87
N SER A 190 -13.77 -10.94 27.68
CA SER A 190 -13.96 -12.37 27.44
C SER A 190 -12.70 -13.19 27.78
N GLY A 191 -11.60 -12.53 28.15
CA GLY A 191 -10.30 -13.16 28.39
C GLY A 191 -9.77 -13.98 27.21
N LEU A 192 -10.06 -13.53 25.98
CA LEU A 192 -9.72 -14.24 24.73
C LEU A 192 -8.38 -13.78 24.12
N GLN A 193 -7.56 -13.04 24.89
CA GLN A 193 -6.36 -12.41 24.34
C GLN A 193 -5.36 -13.44 23.79
N ASN A 194 -5.17 -14.55 24.51
CA ASN A 194 -4.25 -15.62 24.09
C ASN A 194 -4.77 -16.37 22.86
N GLU A 195 -6.07 -16.70 22.82
CA GLU A 195 -6.69 -17.41 21.69
C GLU A 195 -6.65 -16.56 20.41
N LEU A 196 -6.95 -15.26 20.52
CA LEU A 196 -6.81 -14.33 19.41
C LEU A 196 -5.35 -14.22 18.96
N ALA A 197 -4.39 -14.15 19.89
CA ALA A 197 -2.99 -14.07 19.55
C ALA A 197 -2.50 -15.30 18.77
N GLU A 198 -2.89 -16.50 19.18
CA GLU A 198 -2.60 -17.75 18.47
C GLU A 198 -3.21 -17.76 17.07
N GLN A 199 -4.47 -17.34 16.92
CA GLN A 199 -5.12 -17.25 15.60
C GLN A 199 -4.46 -16.23 14.68
N LEU A 200 -4.12 -15.04 15.19
CA LEU A 200 -3.43 -14.02 14.41
C LEU A 200 -2.05 -14.50 13.96
N GLN A 201 -1.31 -15.19 14.84
CA GLN A 201 -0.03 -15.78 14.49
C GLN A 201 -0.17 -16.86 13.40
N ALA A 202 -1.23 -17.67 13.45
CA ALA A 202 -1.53 -18.65 12.41
C ALA A 202 -1.91 -18.01 11.06
N ILE A 203 -2.79 -17.00 11.06
CA ILE A 203 -3.15 -16.23 9.86
C ILE A 203 -1.90 -15.61 9.24
N TYR A 204 -1.04 -15.01 10.07
CA TYR A 204 0.17 -14.36 9.60
C TYR A 204 1.19 -15.34 9.03
N ALA A 205 1.39 -16.50 9.67
CA ALA A 205 2.24 -17.57 9.14
C ALA A 205 1.75 -18.06 7.77
N GLU A 206 0.43 -18.19 7.59
CA GLU A 206 -0.18 -18.54 6.30
C GLU A 206 -0.01 -17.43 5.26
N THR A 207 -0.16 -16.18 5.69
CA THR A 207 0.00 -14.97 4.88
C THR A 207 1.45 -14.90 4.35
N ILE A 208 2.46 -15.12 5.20
CA ILE A 208 3.87 -15.17 4.78
C ILE A 208 4.17 -16.29 3.78
N ARG A 209 3.57 -17.48 3.94
CA ARG A 209 3.74 -18.57 2.97
C ARG A 209 3.31 -18.17 1.57
N HIS A 210 2.24 -17.38 1.48
CA HIS A 210 1.68 -16.89 0.21
C HIS A 210 2.36 -15.62 -0.32
N ILE A 211 3.03 -14.87 0.55
CA ILE A 211 3.74 -13.62 0.26
C ILE A 211 5.21 -13.85 -0.18
N ALA A 212 5.63 -15.11 -0.28
CA ALA A 212 6.97 -15.52 -0.72
C ALA A 212 7.49 -14.75 -1.96
N PRO A 213 8.83 -14.62 -2.10
CA PRO A 213 9.45 -13.82 -3.15
C PRO A 213 8.84 -14.09 -4.53
N ILE A 214 8.31 -13.06 -5.15
CA ILE A 214 7.62 -13.19 -6.43
C ILE A 214 8.67 -13.17 -7.52
N LYS A 215 8.80 -14.29 -8.23
CA LYS A 215 9.62 -14.35 -9.43
C LYS A 215 8.86 -13.70 -10.58
N VAL A 216 9.40 -12.60 -11.09
CA VAL A 216 8.90 -11.89 -12.26
C VAL A 216 10.01 -11.93 -13.32
N GLY A 217 9.81 -12.76 -14.33
CA GLY A 217 10.85 -13.04 -15.34
C GLY A 217 12.11 -13.63 -14.69
N LYS A 218 13.25 -12.95 -14.84
CA LYS A 218 14.53 -13.34 -14.21
C LYS A 218 14.77 -12.71 -12.83
N LYS A 219 13.98 -11.70 -12.43
CA LYS A 219 14.13 -11.00 -11.16
C LYS A 219 13.24 -11.64 -10.10
N VAL A 220 13.81 -11.84 -8.91
CA VAL A 220 13.06 -12.25 -7.73
C VAL A 220 12.82 -10.98 -6.91
N TYR A 221 11.56 -10.57 -6.83
CA TYR A 221 11.15 -9.47 -5.97
C TYR A 221 10.95 -10.05 -4.58
N SER A 222 11.65 -9.53 -3.60
CA SER A 222 11.60 -10.00 -2.22
C SER A 222 10.18 -9.96 -1.65
N HIS A 223 9.28 -9.13 -2.20
CA HIS A 223 7.90 -9.07 -1.74
C HIS A 223 6.99 -8.16 -2.62
N PRO A 224 5.67 -8.33 -2.57
CA PRO A 224 4.71 -7.30 -2.99
C PRO A 224 4.78 -6.04 -2.11
N HIS A 225 4.49 -4.85 -2.68
CA HIS A 225 4.34 -3.59 -1.95
C HIS A 225 3.22 -3.71 -0.91
N PHE A 226 3.55 -4.11 0.32
CA PHE A 226 2.68 -3.88 1.45
C PHE A 226 3.03 -2.53 2.03
N LEU A 227 2.01 -1.69 2.17
CA LEU A 227 2.18 -0.42 2.83
C LEU A 227 2.53 -0.65 4.31
N SER A 228 3.49 0.10 4.83
CA SER A 228 3.94 0.09 6.21
C SER A 228 2.76 0.25 7.18
N GLU A 229 1.79 1.10 6.81
CA GLU A 229 0.51 1.30 7.50
C GLU A 229 -0.37 0.04 7.49
N VAL A 230 -0.48 -0.63 6.34
CA VAL A 230 -1.24 -1.89 6.22
C VAL A 230 -0.57 -2.99 7.05
N MET A 231 0.77 -3.05 7.02
CA MET A 231 1.52 -3.97 7.86
C MET A 231 1.32 -3.67 9.35
N TYR A 232 1.21 -2.40 9.73
CA TYR A 232 0.91 -2.02 11.11
C TYR A 232 -0.50 -2.49 11.51
N ALA A 233 -1.51 -2.26 10.68
CA ALA A 233 -2.88 -2.73 10.90
C ALA A 233 -2.97 -4.25 11.03
N LEU A 234 -2.29 -4.99 10.16
CA LEU A 234 -2.26 -6.46 10.20
C LEU A 234 -1.58 -6.99 11.46
N ARG A 235 -0.58 -6.27 11.99
CA ARG A 235 0.10 -6.62 13.25
C ARG A 235 -0.65 -6.14 14.49
N ASN A 236 -1.51 -5.13 14.36
CA ASN A 236 -2.24 -4.51 15.46
C ASN A 236 -3.75 -4.40 15.14
N PRO A 237 -4.47 -5.51 14.93
CA PRO A 237 -5.84 -5.48 14.44
C PRO A 237 -6.80 -4.77 15.39
N THR A 238 -6.57 -4.82 16.71
CA THR A 238 -7.38 -4.11 17.71
C THR A 238 -7.18 -2.59 17.68
N LYS A 239 -6.07 -2.11 17.10
CA LYS A 239 -5.74 -0.70 16.89
C LYS A 239 -6.10 -0.20 15.48
N SER A 240 -6.61 -1.07 14.60
CA SER A 240 -6.98 -0.67 13.24
C SER A 240 -8.00 0.48 13.14
N PRO A 241 -8.99 0.64 14.05
CA PRO A 241 -9.88 1.81 14.01
C PRO A 241 -9.14 3.12 14.34
N LEU A 242 -8.24 3.11 15.32
CA LEU A 242 -7.41 4.26 15.68
C LEU A 242 -6.47 4.65 14.53
N LEU A 243 -5.87 3.65 13.88
CA LEU A 243 -5.06 3.87 12.69
C LEU A 243 -5.89 4.52 11.57
N ALA A 244 -7.09 4.02 11.31
CA ALA A 244 -7.97 4.58 10.28
C ALA A 244 -8.31 6.04 10.57
N GLU A 245 -8.68 6.38 11.81
CA GLU A 245 -8.95 7.75 12.23
C GLU A 245 -7.72 8.64 12.08
N HIS A 246 -6.54 8.16 12.49
CA HIS A 246 -5.27 8.87 12.34
C HIS A 246 -4.94 9.15 10.86
N LEU A 247 -5.07 8.16 9.98
CA LEU A 247 -4.79 8.30 8.55
C LEU A 247 -5.74 9.31 7.90
N VAL A 248 -7.03 9.25 8.22
CA VAL A 248 -8.04 10.21 7.72
C VAL A 248 -7.76 11.61 8.26
N GLY A 249 -7.44 11.74 9.54
CA GLY A 249 -7.08 13.01 10.18
C GLY A 249 -5.84 13.64 9.55
N ARG A 250 -4.79 12.84 9.32
CA ARG A 250 -3.56 13.25 8.62
C ARG A 250 -3.87 13.70 7.20
N LEU A 251 -4.65 12.95 6.43
CA LEU A 251 -5.01 13.31 5.07
C LEU A 251 -5.80 14.63 5.03
N LYS A 252 -6.77 14.81 5.93
CA LYS A 252 -7.54 16.05 6.05
C LYS A 252 -6.65 17.24 6.39
N LEU A 253 -5.72 17.07 7.34
CA LEU A 253 -4.75 18.11 7.70
C LEU A 253 -3.87 18.48 6.51
N LEU A 254 -3.34 17.49 5.78
CA LEU A 254 -2.50 17.70 4.60
C LEU A 254 -3.26 18.44 3.49
N ALA A 255 -4.47 18.00 3.17
CA ALA A 255 -5.31 18.62 2.14
C ALA A 255 -5.64 20.09 2.48
N ASN A 256 -5.88 20.39 3.76
CA ASN A 256 -6.13 21.76 4.20
C ASN A 256 -4.86 22.62 4.20
N THR A 257 -3.74 22.08 4.71
CA THR A 257 -2.47 22.81 4.85
C THR A 257 -1.84 23.13 3.49
N TYR A 258 -1.91 22.18 2.56
CA TYR A 258 -1.27 22.26 1.25
C TYR A 258 -2.29 22.38 0.11
N ARG A 259 -3.46 22.97 0.38
CA ARG A 259 -4.55 23.13 -0.61
C ARG A 259 -4.09 23.83 -1.91
N GLN A 260 -3.12 24.72 -1.80
CA GLN A 260 -2.52 25.44 -2.92
C GLN A 260 -1.12 24.93 -3.28
N ASP A 261 -0.63 23.86 -2.64
CA ASP A 261 0.69 23.26 -2.82
C ASP A 261 0.60 21.79 -3.16
N PHE A 262 0.18 21.53 -4.39
CA PHE A 262 0.03 20.17 -4.92
C PHE A 262 1.34 19.37 -4.88
N SER A 263 2.50 20.02 -5.07
CA SER A 263 3.80 19.36 -4.98
C SER A 263 4.06 18.80 -3.58
N LYS A 264 3.87 19.63 -2.54
CA LYS A 264 4.00 19.19 -1.15
C LYS A 264 2.94 18.18 -0.75
N LEU A 265 1.68 18.43 -1.13
CA LEU A 265 0.59 17.50 -0.87
C LEU A 265 0.92 16.10 -1.41
N LEU A 266 1.35 16.03 -2.68
CA LEU A 266 1.74 14.78 -3.31
C LEU A 266 2.94 14.13 -2.62
N GLY A 267 3.95 14.90 -2.24
CA GLY A 267 5.10 14.42 -1.45
C GLY A 267 4.65 13.71 -0.17
N ARG A 268 3.72 14.33 0.58
CA ARG A 268 3.21 13.78 1.84
C ARG A 268 2.29 12.58 1.65
N VAL A 269 1.48 12.55 0.58
CA VAL A 269 0.64 11.40 0.23
C VAL A 269 1.48 10.23 -0.28
N ALA A 270 2.52 10.49 -1.09
CA ALA A 270 3.45 9.47 -1.55
C ALA A 270 4.19 8.82 -0.37
N ASP A 271 4.59 9.58 0.64
CA ASP A 271 5.15 9.06 1.89
C ASP A 271 4.16 8.17 2.68
N MET A 272 2.87 8.48 2.65
CA MET A 272 1.83 7.60 3.23
C MET A 272 1.69 6.27 2.48
N LEU A 273 2.18 6.22 1.23
CA LEU A 273 2.21 5.03 0.37
C LEU A 273 3.62 4.42 0.26
N ASP A 274 4.52 4.76 1.20
CA ASP A 274 5.93 4.34 1.24
C ASP A 274 6.73 4.61 -0.04
N CYS A 275 6.32 5.64 -0.77
CA CYS A 275 6.98 6.12 -1.97
C CYS A 275 7.80 7.37 -1.63
N ALA A 276 9.10 7.20 -1.48
CA ALA A 276 10.01 8.32 -1.30
C ALA A 276 10.22 9.04 -2.65
N ILE A 277 9.55 10.17 -2.84
CA ILE A 277 9.76 11.04 -4.00
C ILE A 277 10.60 12.26 -3.63
N GLN A 278 11.45 12.67 -4.56
CA GLN A 278 12.21 13.91 -4.40
C GLN A 278 11.25 15.10 -4.55
N GLU A 279 11.05 15.82 -3.46
CA GLU A 279 10.25 17.04 -3.45
C GLU A 279 10.83 18.05 -4.46
N GLN A 280 10.02 18.46 -5.43
CA GLN A 280 10.41 19.47 -6.39
C GLN A 280 10.31 20.86 -5.77
N VAL A 281 11.37 21.65 -5.87
CA VAL A 281 11.37 23.05 -5.44
C VAL A 281 10.39 23.83 -6.32
N ARG A 282 9.44 24.52 -5.69
CA ARG A 282 8.52 25.44 -6.37
C ARG A 282 9.30 26.46 -7.19
N ARG A 283 8.94 26.59 -8.45
CA ARG A 283 9.45 27.66 -9.32
C ARG A 283 8.31 28.62 -9.61
N ARG A 284 8.40 29.82 -9.03
CA ARG A 284 7.61 30.96 -9.52
C ARG A 284 8.28 31.44 -10.79
N ASP A 285 7.57 31.33 -11.88
CA ASP A 285 8.11 31.62 -13.20
C ASP A 285 7.13 32.53 -13.94
N MET A 286 7.45 33.82 -13.94
CA MET A 286 6.59 34.87 -14.54
C MET A 286 6.64 34.84 -16.07
N ASP A 287 7.64 34.16 -16.64
CA ASP A 287 7.92 34.02 -18.06
C ASP A 287 7.74 32.56 -18.54
N PHE A 288 6.87 31.81 -17.86
CA PHE A 288 6.57 30.43 -18.22
C PHE A 288 5.77 30.33 -19.52
N THR A 289 6.17 29.43 -20.40
CA THR A 289 5.62 29.30 -21.76
C THR A 289 5.00 27.93 -22.01
N LEU A 290 4.18 27.85 -23.07
CA LEU A 290 3.60 26.59 -23.55
C LEU A 290 4.67 25.53 -23.85
N GLU A 291 5.78 25.92 -24.49
CA GLU A 291 6.89 25.02 -24.81
C GLU A 291 7.52 24.41 -23.54
N ARG A 292 7.66 25.20 -22.47
CA ARG A 292 8.21 24.72 -21.20
C ARG A 292 7.28 23.76 -20.49
N LEU A 293 5.97 23.97 -20.59
CA LEU A 293 4.98 22.99 -20.12
C LEU A 293 5.07 21.68 -20.90
N LEU A 294 5.09 21.75 -22.24
CA LEU A 294 5.21 20.58 -23.10
C LEU A 294 6.50 19.79 -22.83
N SER A 295 7.63 20.47 -22.62
CA SER A 295 8.88 19.84 -22.21
C SER A 295 8.73 19.10 -20.88
N ALA A 296 8.08 19.70 -19.88
CA ALA A 296 7.85 19.07 -18.59
C ALA A 296 6.90 17.87 -18.67
N MET A 297 5.86 17.95 -19.52
CA MET A 297 4.96 16.83 -19.80
C MET A 297 5.71 15.68 -20.48
N GLU A 298 6.65 15.96 -21.37
CA GLU A 298 7.50 14.96 -22.02
C GLU A 298 8.47 14.28 -21.03
N GLU A 299 8.99 15.03 -20.05
CA GLU A 299 9.74 14.44 -18.94
C GLU A 299 8.86 13.56 -18.05
N ALA A 300 7.64 14.02 -17.72
CA ALA A 300 6.67 13.22 -16.97
C ALA A 300 6.30 11.93 -17.73
N ARG A 301 6.11 12.01 -19.06
CA ARG A 301 5.86 10.85 -19.94
C ARG A 301 6.98 9.81 -19.84
N ARG A 302 8.24 10.25 -19.87
CA ARG A 302 9.41 9.37 -19.69
C ARG A 302 9.41 8.70 -18.32
N LYS A 303 9.02 9.41 -17.26
CA LYS A 303 8.89 8.84 -15.91
C LYS A 303 7.75 7.83 -15.80
N VAL A 304 6.62 8.05 -16.49
CA VAL A 304 5.56 7.03 -16.60
C VAL A 304 6.09 5.79 -17.34
N GLU A 305 6.84 5.97 -18.44
CA GLU A 305 7.42 4.83 -19.16
C GLU A 305 8.42 4.04 -18.28
N GLU A 306 9.24 4.74 -17.49
CA GLU A 306 10.10 4.13 -16.46
C GLU A 306 9.26 3.34 -15.44
N ALA A 307 8.15 3.92 -14.96
CA ALA A 307 7.26 3.30 -13.99
C ALA A 307 6.70 1.95 -14.47
N PHE A 308 6.37 1.83 -15.76
CA PHE A 308 5.82 0.61 -16.35
C PHE A 308 6.85 -0.23 -17.12
N SER A 309 8.15 0.06 -17.01
CA SER A 309 9.24 -0.65 -17.70
C SER A 309 9.39 -2.12 -17.26
N GLY A 310 8.91 -2.47 -16.05
CA GLY A 310 8.89 -3.84 -15.54
C GLY A 310 7.85 -4.76 -16.18
N LEU A 311 6.91 -4.20 -16.97
CA LEU A 311 5.86 -4.94 -17.66
C LEU A 311 6.16 -5.05 -19.16
N SER A 312 6.02 -6.26 -19.71
CA SER A 312 6.01 -6.48 -21.15
C SER A 312 4.81 -5.81 -21.83
N LYS A 313 4.85 -5.68 -23.17
CA LYS A 313 3.73 -5.10 -23.95
C LYS A 313 2.41 -5.82 -23.74
N GLU A 314 2.43 -7.14 -23.53
CA GLU A 314 1.22 -7.93 -23.27
C GLU A 314 0.72 -7.71 -21.84
N GLU A 315 1.63 -7.74 -20.87
CA GLU A 315 1.32 -7.51 -19.46
C GLU A 315 0.77 -6.10 -19.21
N ARG A 316 1.28 -5.09 -19.93
CA ARG A 316 0.71 -3.73 -19.92
C ARG A 316 -0.76 -3.72 -20.36
N ARG A 317 -1.12 -4.48 -21.40
CA ARG A 317 -2.51 -4.59 -21.86
C ARG A 317 -3.38 -5.33 -20.84
N GLN A 318 -2.87 -6.40 -20.25
CA GLN A 318 -3.57 -7.15 -19.19
C GLN A 318 -3.78 -6.29 -17.94
N PHE A 319 -2.75 -5.57 -17.50
CA PHE A 319 -2.81 -4.64 -16.38
C PHE A 319 -3.86 -3.57 -16.61
N LEU A 320 -3.84 -2.90 -17.77
CA LEU A 320 -4.82 -1.86 -18.10
C LEU A 320 -6.25 -2.39 -18.09
N ARG A 321 -6.49 -3.55 -18.74
CA ARG A 321 -7.82 -4.18 -18.76
C ARG A 321 -8.31 -4.53 -17.35
N ALA A 322 -7.45 -5.16 -16.55
CA ALA A 322 -7.80 -5.55 -15.19
C ALA A 322 -8.03 -4.33 -14.29
N ALA A 323 -7.18 -3.30 -14.38
CA ALA A 323 -7.31 -2.08 -13.60
C ALA A 323 -8.60 -1.30 -13.93
N VAL A 324 -8.95 -1.15 -15.21
CA VAL A 324 -10.22 -0.53 -15.63
C VAL A 324 -11.42 -1.34 -15.12
N ALA A 325 -11.37 -2.67 -15.27
CA ALA A 325 -12.45 -3.54 -14.83
C ALA A 325 -12.66 -3.48 -13.30
N VAL A 326 -11.58 -3.34 -12.51
CA VAL A 326 -11.66 -3.15 -11.06
C VAL A 326 -12.22 -1.76 -10.73
N ALA A 327 -11.76 -0.71 -11.41
CA ALA A 327 -12.19 0.67 -11.16
C ALA A 327 -13.70 0.90 -11.44
N GLN A 328 -14.28 0.16 -12.38
CA GLN A 328 -15.69 0.28 -12.76
C GLN A 328 -16.65 -0.52 -11.87
N ARG A 329 -16.15 -1.31 -10.91
CA ARG A 329 -17.00 -2.17 -10.09
C ARG A 329 -17.16 -1.64 -8.67
N THR A 330 -18.36 -1.84 -8.14
CA THR A 330 -18.69 -1.57 -6.74
C THR A 330 -18.35 -2.75 -5.81
N SER A 331 -18.10 -3.95 -6.36
CA SER A 331 -17.78 -5.15 -5.59
C SER A 331 -16.48 -5.82 -6.04
N THR A 332 -15.80 -6.43 -5.07
CA THR A 332 -14.48 -7.05 -5.24
C THR A 332 -14.57 -8.39 -5.98
N ASP A 333 -14.14 -8.42 -7.25
CA ASP A 333 -14.00 -9.67 -8.01
C ASP A 333 -12.62 -10.29 -7.78
N GLN A 334 -12.59 -11.43 -7.08
CA GLN A 334 -11.35 -12.13 -6.75
C GLN A 334 -10.54 -12.56 -7.98
N LYS A 335 -11.19 -12.90 -9.11
CA LYS A 335 -10.47 -13.31 -10.33
C LYS A 335 -9.78 -12.12 -10.99
N LEU A 336 -10.43 -10.95 -10.99
CA LEU A 336 -9.83 -9.72 -11.50
C LEU A 336 -8.66 -9.27 -10.64
N LEU A 337 -8.80 -9.30 -9.31
CA LEU A 337 -7.70 -9.00 -8.40
C LEU A 337 -6.53 -9.96 -8.54
N ALA A 338 -6.80 -11.26 -8.70
CA ALA A 338 -5.76 -12.27 -8.92
C ALA A 338 -4.95 -12.01 -10.21
N ASN A 339 -5.54 -11.37 -11.22
CA ASN A 339 -4.84 -10.97 -12.44
C ASN A 339 -4.12 -9.61 -12.30
N LEU A 340 -4.68 -8.67 -11.53
CA LEU A 340 -4.14 -7.32 -11.37
C LEU A 340 -2.94 -7.27 -10.42
N LEU A 341 -3.06 -7.90 -9.24
CA LEU A 341 -2.06 -7.80 -8.17
C LEU A 341 -0.66 -8.25 -8.61
N PRO A 342 -0.47 -9.38 -9.32
CA PRO A 342 0.86 -9.78 -9.76
C PRO A 342 1.52 -8.79 -10.74
N LEU A 343 0.70 -8.06 -11.51
CA LEU A 343 1.17 -7.07 -12.49
C LEU A 343 1.45 -5.73 -11.81
N SER A 344 0.66 -5.33 -10.81
CA SER A 344 0.88 -4.09 -10.06
C SER A 344 2.22 -4.11 -9.33
N TYR A 345 2.69 -5.29 -8.89
CA TYR A 345 4.02 -5.44 -8.28
C TYR A 345 5.20 -5.18 -9.22
N LYS A 346 4.97 -5.11 -10.53
CA LYS A 346 6.01 -4.79 -11.52
C LYS A 346 6.09 -3.29 -11.82
N VAL A 347 5.21 -2.50 -11.23
CA VAL A 347 5.11 -1.05 -11.43
C VAL A 347 6.01 -0.34 -10.44
N ASN A 348 6.90 0.52 -10.93
CA ASN A 348 7.69 1.41 -10.09
C ASN A 348 6.86 2.66 -9.74
N TYR A 349 6.16 2.59 -8.61
CA TYR A 349 5.32 3.67 -8.11
C TYR A 349 6.10 4.94 -7.76
N THR A 350 7.35 4.84 -7.33
CA THR A 350 8.20 6.01 -7.07
C THR A 350 8.41 6.83 -8.36
N ALA A 351 8.66 6.17 -9.48
CA ALA A 351 8.75 6.84 -10.79
C ALA A 351 7.39 7.44 -11.21
N LEU A 352 6.28 6.75 -10.95
CA LEU A 352 4.93 7.25 -11.26
C LEU A 352 4.57 8.52 -10.45
N PHE A 353 4.80 8.52 -9.14
CA PHE A 353 4.60 9.71 -8.30
C PHE A 353 5.57 10.83 -8.65
N SER A 354 6.80 10.50 -9.06
CA SER A 354 7.76 11.50 -9.55
C SER A 354 7.28 12.18 -10.84
N ALA A 355 6.62 11.43 -11.74
CA ALA A 355 6.00 12.00 -12.94
C ALA A 355 4.93 13.04 -12.58
N ALA A 356 4.07 12.73 -11.61
CA ALA A 356 3.05 13.66 -11.14
C ALA A 356 3.65 14.87 -10.42
N SER A 357 4.66 14.67 -9.56
CA SER A 357 5.35 15.75 -8.84
C SER A 357 5.96 16.78 -9.80
N LYS A 358 6.51 16.30 -10.93
CA LYS A 358 7.05 17.18 -11.97
C LYS A 358 6.00 18.14 -12.52
N LEU A 359 4.81 17.64 -12.86
CA LEU A 359 3.71 18.47 -13.35
C LEU A 359 3.20 19.42 -12.25
N PHE A 360 2.97 18.90 -11.06
CA PHE A 360 2.43 19.67 -9.93
C PHE A 360 3.33 20.84 -9.51
N SER A 361 4.66 20.71 -9.68
CA SER A 361 5.60 21.81 -9.43
C SER A 361 5.42 23.04 -10.33
N LEU A 362 4.70 22.88 -11.45
CA LEU A 362 4.47 23.91 -12.47
C LEU A 362 3.06 24.49 -12.43
N LEU A 363 2.13 23.84 -11.71
CA LEU A 363 0.73 24.24 -11.60
C LEU A 363 0.52 25.25 -10.46
N GLU A 364 1.43 26.22 -10.35
CA GLU A 364 1.29 27.33 -9.42
C GLU A 364 0.47 28.46 -10.06
N PRO A 365 -0.39 29.18 -9.33
CA PRO A 365 -1.26 30.22 -9.91
C PRO A 365 -0.52 31.28 -10.74
N THR A 366 0.69 31.67 -10.34
CA THR A 366 1.51 32.66 -11.07
C THR A 366 2.04 32.09 -12.39
N THR A 367 2.57 30.87 -12.36
CA THR A 367 3.07 30.13 -13.52
C THR A 367 1.95 29.84 -14.52
N ILE A 368 0.75 29.50 -14.03
CA ILE A 368 -0.40 29.24 -14.90
C ILE A 368 -0.90 30.53 -15.55
N LYS A 369 -0.96 31.65 -14.82
CA LYS A 369 -1.28 32.95 -15.44
C LYS A 369 -0.27 33.34 -16.52
N ALA A 370 1.03 33.06 -16.31
CA ALA A 370 2.05 33.27 -17.33
C ALA A 370 1.83 32.36 -18.55
N LEU A 371 1.51 31.07 -18.32
CA LEU A 371 1.17 30.10 -19.35
C LEU A 371 -0.02 30.54 -20.20
N ILE A 372 -1.13 30.96 -19.57
CA ILE A 372 -2.35 31.42 -20.26
C ILE A 372 -2.00 32.62 -21.16
N ARG A 373 -1.29 33.62 -20.63
CA ARG A 373 -0.80 34.76 -21.44
C ARG A 373 0.09 34.33 -22.60
N SER A 374 0.94 33.32 -22.40
CA SER A 374 1.78 32.76 -23.46
C SER A 374 0.98 31.97 -24.50
N ALA A 375 -0.10 31.31 -24.10
CA ALA A 375 -0.96 30.51 -24.96
C ALA A 375 -1.85 31.40 -25.84
N GLN A 376 -2.39 32.50 -25.29
CA GLN A 376 -3.19 33.49 -26.03
C GLN A 376 -2.43 34.20 -27.16
N LYS A 377 -1.09 34.22 -27.08
CA LYS A 377 -0.23 34.84 -28.11
C LYS A 377 0.05 33.92 -29.30
N GLN A 378 -0.42 32.67 -29.27
CA GLN A 378 -0.23 31.74 -30.38
C GLN A 378 -1.10 32.18 -31.57
N PRO A 379 -0.59 32.04 -32.80
CA PRO A 379 -1.34 32.42 -33.99
C PRO A 379 -2.54 31.49 -34.20
N ASP A 380 -3.68 32.09 -34.53
CA ASP A 380 -4.90 31.38 -34.92
C ASP A 380 -4.62 30.45 -36.11
N LEU A 381 -5.11 29.22 -36.00
CA LEU A 381 -5.07 28.25 -37.07
C LEU A 381 -6.45 28.15 -37.70
N ASN A 382 -6.55 28.59 -38.95
CA ASN A 382 -7.73 28.46 -39.83
C ASN A 382 -8.23 27.02 -40.07
N LYS A 383 -7.73 26.02 -39.33
CA LYS A 383 -8.09 24.61 -39.45
C LYS A 383 -8.86 24.18 -38.20
N LYS A 384 -10.13 23.82 -38.39
CA LYS A 384 -10.97 23.27 -37.32
C LYS A 384 -10.39 21.95 -36.81
N PRO A 385 -10.05 21.84 -35.52
CA PRO A 385 -9.48 20.62 -35.00
C PRO A 385 -10.56 19.57 -34.74
N GLU A 386 -10.22 18.30 -34.97
CA GLU A 386 -11.12 17.19 -34.69
C GLU A 386 -11.28 16.99 -33.18
N GLY A 387 -12.53 16.95 -32.70
CA GLY A 387 -12.85 16.73 -31.29
C GLY A 387 -12.90 18.00 -30.45
N VAL A 388 -12.90 19.19 -31.07
CA VAL A 388 -13.20 20.47 -30.42
C VAL A 388 -14.05 21.33 -31.34
N THR A 389 -15.01 22.05 -30.75
CA THR A 389 -15.79 23.07 -31.45
C THR A 389 -15.79 24.37 -30.65
N GLY A 390 -16.03 25.50 -31.32
CA GLY A 390 -16.02 26.83 -30.71
C GLY A 390 -14.83 27.67 -31.17
N ASP A 391 -14.43 28.62 -30.33
CA ASP A 391 -13.29 29.51 -30.54
C ASP A 391 -11.98 28.77 -30.20
N VAL A 392 -11.08 28.58 -31.16
CA VAL A 392 -9.83 27.84 -30.95
C VAL A 392 -8.67 28.73 -31.34
N LEU A 393 -7.86 29.10 -30.37
CA LEU A 393 -6.69 29.98 -30.57
C LEU A 393 -5.49 29.23 -31.13
N PHE A 394 -5.34 27.96 -30.76
CA PHE A 394 -4.23 27.13 -31.23
C PHE A 394 -4.59 25.65 -31.25
N TYR A 395 -4.04 24.94 -32.24
CA TYR A 395 -4.08 23.49 -32.32
C TYR A 395 -2.77 22.94 -32.90
N GLY A 396 -2.18 21.98 -32.21
CA GLY A 396 -0.94 21.36 -32.65
C GLY A 396 -0.88 19.88 -32.32
N GLU A 397 -0.04 19.15 -33.05
CA GLU A 397 0.36 17.81 -32.66
C GLU A 397 1.72 17.86 -31.98
N SER A 398 1.88 17.07 -30.93
CA SER A 398 3.14 16.88 -30.22
C SER A 398 3.42 15.38 -30.07
N PRO A 399 4.66 14.98 -29.70
CA PRO A 399 4.95 13.60 -29.34
C PRO A 399 4.08 13.04 -28.20
N LEU A 400 3.44 13.91 -27.41
CA LEU A 400 2.52 13.56 -26.32
C LEU A 400 1.10 13.31 -26.82
N GLY A 401 0.72 13.85 -27.98
CA GLY A 401 -0.63 13.86 -28.52
C GLY A 401 -1.09 15.26 -28.98
N LYS A 402 -2.39 15.39 -29.27
CA LYS A 402 -3.03 16.63 -29.69
C LYS A 402 -2.97 17.68 -28.57
N VAL A 403 -2.65 18.92 -28.90
CA VAL A 403 -2.59 20.09 -28.01
C VAL A 403 -3.58 21.12 -28.54
N VAL A 404 -4.40 21.69 -27.66
CA VAL A 404 -5.38 22.72 -28.03
C VAL A 404 -5.38 23.86 -27.02
N VAL A 405 -5.54 25.09 -27.51
CA VAL A 405 -5.81 26.28 -26.71
C VAL A 405 -7.18 26.82 -27.11
N GLY A 406 -8.11 26.84 -26.16
CA GLY A 406 -9.45 27.40 -26.31
C GLY A 406 -9.44 28.92 -26.28
N GLY A 407 -10.48 29.52 -26.87
CA GLY A 407 -10.74 30.95 -26.83
C GLY A 407 -11.52 31.35 -25.60
N ALA A 408 -12.08 32.57 -25.60
CA ALA A 408 -12.90 33.08 -24.49
C ALA A 408 -14.40 32.81 -24.69
N GLY A 409 -14.75 32.19 -25.82
CA GLY A 409 -16.12 31.85 -26.19
C GLY A 409 -16.44 30.41 -25.83
N ARG A 410 -17.72 30.05 -25.83
CA ARG A 410 -18.13 28.68 -25.50
C ARG A 410 -17.48 27.63 -26.41
N ASN A 411 -16.75 26.72 -25.80
CA ASN A 411 -16.08 25.60 -26.40
C ASN A 411 -16.69 24.25 -25.98
N VAL A 412 -16.56 23.25 -26.86
CA VAL A 412 -16.96 21.87 -26.56
C VAL A 412 -15.83 20.94 -26.94
N TYR A 413 -15.30 20.23 -25.96
CA TYR A 413 -14.17 19.31 -26.09
C TYR A 413 -14.65 17.86 -25.95
N THR A 414 -14.51 17.08 -27.02
CA THR A 414 -14.87 15.64 -27.07
C THR A 414 -13.72 14.76 -27.55
N GLY A 415 -12.62 15.38 -28.00
CA GLY A 415 -11.43 14.70 -28.48
C GLY A 415 -10.53 14.21 -27.36
N ARG A 416 -9.56 13.36 -27.73
CA ARG A 416 -8.47 12.97 -26.84
C ARG A 416 -7.29 13.93 -27.06
N PHE A 417 -7.03 14.77 -26.06
CA PHE A 417 -5.95 15.76 -26.06
C PHE A 417 -4.94 15.45 -24.97
N ALA A 418 -3.66 15.63 -25.26
CA ALA A 418 -2.60 15.59 -24.27
C ALA A 418 -2.61 16.85 -23.41
N LEU A 419 -2.90 18.00 -24.01
CA LEU A 419 -2.99 19.29 -23.33
C LEU A 419 -4.19 20.09 -23.86
N ILE A 420 -5.01 20.57 -22.93
CA ILE A 420 -6.05 21.58 -23.15
C ILE A 420 -5.71 22.77 -22.25
N ILE A 421 -5.63 23.96 -22.82
CA ILE A 421 -5.59 25.22 -22.08
C ILE A 421 -6.77 26.04 -22.58
N ASP A 422 -7.82 26.11 -21.79
CA ASP A 422 -8.91 27.04 -22.04
C ASP A 422 -8.64 28.37 -21.33
N VAL A 423 -8.94 29.48 -22.00
CA VAL A 423 -8.66 30.83 -21.50
C VAL A 423 -9.92 31.48 -20.91
N GLY A 424 -11.08 30.85 -21.08
CA GLY A 424 -12.31 31.05 -20.33
C GLY A 424 -13.57 30.89 -21.18
N GLY A 425 -14.73 30.93 -20.54
CA GLY A 425 -16.02 30.71 -21.20
C GLY A 425 -16.80 29.60 -20.51
N ASP A 426 -18.10 29.48 -20.82
CA ASP A 426 -18.93 28.43 -20.23
C ASP A 426 -18.84 27.15 -21.08
N ASP A 427 -17.84 26.31 -20.78
CA ASP A 427 -17.41 25.23 -21.67
C ASP A 427 -17.99 23.86 -21.32
N ILE A 428 -17.86 22.93 -22.27
CA ILE A 428 -18.20 21.52 -22.06
C ILE A 428 -16.97 20.66 -22.30
N TYR A 429 -16.57 19.92 -21.27
CA TYR A 429 -15.51 18.92 -21.31
C TYR A 429 -16.10 17.52 -21.20
N ALA A 430 -16.11 16.79 -22.31
CA ALA A 430 -16.69 15.45 -22.37
C ALA A 430 -15.63 14.35 -22.48
N TYR A 431 -15.96 13.14 -22.03
CA TYR A 431 -15.09 11.97 -22.20
C TYR A 431 -14.63 11.83 -23.67
N PRO A 432 -13.32 11.64 -23.95
CA PRO A 432 -12.26 11.21 -23.03
C PRO A 432 -11.30 12.32 -22.58
N VAL A 433 -11.72 13.58 -22.59
CA VAL A 433 -10.90 14.71 -22.12
C VAL A 433 -10.35 14.47 -20.72
N ALA A 434 -9.11 14.91 -20.47
CA ALA A 434 -8.41 14.74 -19.20
C ALA A 434 -8.38 13.29 -18.68
N THR A 435 -8.36 12.29 -19.58
CA THR A 435 -8.18 10.87 -19.19
C THR A 435 -6.84 10.31 -19.66
N ALA A 436 -6.00 9.87 -18.72
CA ALA A 436 -4.69 9.28 -19.03
C ALA A 436 -4.73 7.75 -19.06
N ASN A 437 -3.98 7.15 -19.97
CA ASN A 437 -3.77 5.70 -20.05
C ASN A 437 -2.39 5.35 -20.62
N LEU A 438 -2.05 4.07 -20.70
CA LEU A 438 -0.73 3.65 -21.21
C LEU A 438 -0.41 4.06 -22.67
N LYS A 439 -1.41 4.43 -23.49
CA LYS A 439 -1.19 4.99 -24.83
C LYS A 439 -0.98 6.50 -24.81
N GLN A 440 -1.68 7.20 -23.91
CA GLN A 440 -1.53 8.63 -23.67
C GLN A 440 -1.34 8.85 -22.16
N PRO A 441 -0.09 8.69 -21.67
CA PRO A 441 0.19 8.53 -20.25
C PRO A 441 0.18 9.84 -19.47
N VAL A 442 0.17 10.99 -20.15
CA VAL A 442 0.14 12.31 -19.52
C VAL A 442 -0.93 13.15 -20.20
N CYS A 443 -1.89 13.62 -19.41
CA CYS A 443 -2.96 14.53 -19.85
C CYS A 443 -3.03 15.72 -18.89
N VAL A 444 -3.19 16.93 -19.42
CA VAL A 444 -3.38 18.15 -18.63
C VAL A 444 -4.53 18.95 -19.23
N LEU A 445 -5.47 19.33 -18.38
CA LEU A 445 -6.52 20.31 -18.67
C LEU A 445 -6.37 21.47 -17.70
N ILE A 446 -6.33 22.68 -18.25
CA ILE A 446 -6.34 23.92 -17.50
C ILE A 446 -7.47 24.75 -18.06
N ASP A 447 -8.48 25.00 -17.24
CA ASP A 447 -9.51 26.00 -17.49
C ASP A 447 -9.20 27.26 -16.64
N ALA A 448 -9.35 28.43 -17.25
CA ALA A 448 -9.03 29.73 -16.67
C ALA A 448 -10.25 30.49 -16.16
N GLY A 449 -11.48 30.00 -16.40
CA GLY A 449 -12.68 30.48 -15.74
C GLY A 449 -13.95 30.44 -16.60
N GLY A 450 -15.09 30.31 -15.93
CA GLY A 450 -16.40 30.20 -16.54
C GLY A 450 -17.28 29.26 -15.72
N ASP A 451 -18.55 29.11 -16.11
CA ASP A 451 -19.46 28.14 -15.50
C ASP A 451 -19.51 26.85 -16.34
N ASP A 452 -18.48 26.02 -16.17
CA ASP A 452 -18.23 24.84 -16.99
C ASP A 452 -19.08 23.60 -16.65
N THR A 453 -19.27 22.76 -17.66
CA THR A 453 -19.83 21.42 -17.54
C THR A 453 -18.79 20.33 -17.81
N TYR A 454 -18.62 19.44 -16.83
CA TYR A 454 -17.71 18.30 -16.91
C TYR A 454 -18.48 16.98 -17.03
N ASP A 455 -18.59 16.42 -18.24
CA ASP A 455 -19.32 15.18 -18.54
C ASP A 455 -18.38 14.02 -18.92
N PHE A 456 -17.82 13.37 -17.91
CA PHE A 456 -16.89 12.26 -18.10
C PHE A 456 -17.55 10.89 -18.27
N GLY A 457 -18.88 10.82 -18.53
CA GLY A 457 -19.56 9.58 -18.87
C GLY A 457 -19.43 8.46 -17.82
N GLY A 458 -19.36 8.82 -16.54
CA GLY A 458 -19.18 7.91 -15.41
C GLY A 458 -17.72 7.64 -14.99
N ALA A 459 -16.73 8.14 -15.73
CA ALA A 459 -15.37 8.28 -15.22
C ALA A 459 -15.26 9.50 -14.29
N GLY A 460 -14.34 9.48 -13.32
CA GLY A 460 -14.01 10.69 -12.56
C GLY A 460 -13.26 11.71 -13.43
N GLY A 461 -13.41 13.01 -13.14
CA GLY A 461 -12.56 14.04 -13.73
C GLY A 461 -11.09 13.77 -13.44
N ALA A 462 -10.22 14.04 -14.41
CA ALA A 462 -8.80 13.68 -14.35
C ALA A 462 -8.52 12.18 -14.10
N ALA A 463 -9.39 11.26 -14.54
CA ALA A 463 -9.15 9.83 -14.36
C ALA A 463 -7.86 9.37 -15.07
N ALA A 464 -7.07 8.54 -14.38
CA ALA A 464 -5.84 7.99 -14.95
C ALA A 464 -5.72 6.50 -14.63
N VAL A 465 -5.50 5.68 -15.66
CA VAL A 465 -5.16 4.25 -15.50
C VAL A 465 -3.84 3.95 -16.21
N GLY A 466 -2.76 3.91 -15.44
CA GLY A 466 -1.41 3.71 -15.99
C GLY A 466 -0.77 5.00 -16.52
N GLY A 467 -1.10 6.14 -15.90
CA GLY A 467 -0.57 7.45 -16.29
C GLY A 467 -0.85 8.50 -15.23
N VAL A 468 -0.65 9.76 -15.61
CA VAL A 468 -0.93 10.94 -14.80
C VAL A 468 -1.89 11.83 -15.59
N SER A 469 -2.99 12.22 -14.96
CA SER A 469 -3.90 13.22 -15.52
C SER A 469 -4.09 14.35 -14.53
N VAL A 470 -4.18 15.56 -15.04
CA VAL A 470 -4.41 16.77 -14.26
C VAL A 470 -5.58 17.51 -14.88
N LEU A 471 -6.51 17.94 -14.02
CA LEU A 471 -7.57 18.88 -14.35
C LEU A 471 -7.47 20.02 -13.33
N LEU A 472 -7.36 21.24 -13.83
CA LEU A 472 -7.35 22.44 -13.03
C LEU A 472 -8.40 23.42 -13.55
N ASP A 473 -9.32 23.80 -12.67
CA ASP A 473 -10.34 24.83 -12.86
C ASP A 473 -9.94 26.01 -11.95
N ILE A 474 -9.63 27.15 -12.57
CA ILE A 474 -9.09 28.34 -11.92
C ILE A 474 -10.19 29.41 -11.86
N LYS A 475 -11.08 29.27 -10.89
CA LYS A 475 -12.08 30.30 -10.57
C LYS A 475 -11.49 31.68 -10.25
#